data_AF-A0A108U4E7-F1
#
_entry.id   AF-A0A108U4E7-F1
#
_cell.length_a   1.000
_cell.length_b   1.000
_cell.length_c   1.000
_cell.angle_alpha   90.00
_cell.angle_beta   90.00
_cell.angle_gamma   90.00
#
_symmetry.space_group_name_H-M   'P 1'
#
loop_
_entity.id
_entity.type
_entity.pdbx_description
1 polymer ?
#
loop_
_entity_poly.entity_id
_entity_poly.type
_entity_poly.pdbx_seq_one_letter_code
_entity_poly.pdbx_strand_id
1 'polypeptide(L)'
;MNAMWHDPASSRLMFRLNLAMACLCALESLFLSSTYDLYMPHIVGHYFPAVSVVVVVLYGLHCALLYWTDRGLRRPWEFNALSLPFAGAAVSAWICYQRYFEQL
;
A
#
# COMPACT_ATOMS: atom_id res chain seq x y z
N MET A 1 -6.22 -26.02 6.49
CA MET A 1 -5.98 -24.75 5.76
C MET A 1 -5.10 -24.91 4.50
N ASN A 2 -4.59 -26.11 4.17
CA ASN A 2 -3.73 -26.31 2.98
C ASN A 2 -4.48 -26.52 1.63
N ALA A 3 -5.77 -26.86 1.63
CA ALA A 3 -6.48 -27.16 0.38
C ALA A 3 -6.82 -25.91 -0.46
N MET A 4 -7.00 -24.75 0.18
CA MET A 4 -7.46 -23.52 -0.48
C MET A 4 -6.40 -22.87 -1.38
N TRP A 5 -5.13 -23.22 -1.24
CA TRP A 5 -4.02 -22.69 -2.04
C TRP A 5 -3.67 -23.57 -3.25
N HIS A 6 -4.30 -24.75 -3.38
CA HIS A 6 -4.05 -25.66 -4.50
C HIS A 6 -5.00 -25.47 -5.68
N ASP A 7 -6.16 -24.83 -5.47
CA ASP A 7 -7.03 -24.44 -6.56
C ASP A 7 -6.53 -23.10 -7.18
N PRO A 8 -6.22 -23.07 -8.49
CA PRO A 8 -5.79 -21.84 -9.16
C PRO A 8 -6.86 -20.74 -9.16
N ALA A 9 -8.15 -21.07 -9.03
CA ALA A 9 -9.21 -20.07 -8.95
C ALA A 9 -9.24 -19.36 -7.59
N SER A 10 -9.12 -20.11 -6.49
CA SER A 10 -9.07 -19.54 -5.13
C SER A 10 -7.79 -18.75 -4.89
N SER A 11 -6.65 -19.22 -5.40
CA SER A 11 -5.37 -18.51 -5.28
C SER A 11 -5.40 -17.14 -5.98
N ARG A 12 -6.06 -17.06 -7.15
CA ARG A 12 -6.31 -15.78 -7.85
C ARG A 12 -7.24 -14.85 -7.07
N LEU A 13 -8.32 -15.39 -6.52
CA LEU A 13 -9.26 -14.60 -5.72
C LEU A 13 -8.54 -14.00 -4.51
N MET A 14 -7.76 -14.81 -3.77
CA MET A 14 -6.98 -14.36 -2.61
C MET A 14 -5.95 -13.30 -2.99
N PHE A 15 -5.24 -13.47 -4.11
CA PHE A 15 -4.32 -12.45 -4.61
C PHE A 15 -5.03 -11.11 -4.89
N ARG A 16 -6.19 -11.14 -5.57
CA ARG A 16 -6.95 -9.92 -5.87
C ARG A 16 -7.49 -9.24 -4.61
N LEU A 17 -7.91 -10.00 -3.61
CA LEU A 17 -8.33 -9.45 -2.31
C LEU A 17 -7.16 -8.79 -1.59
N ASN A 18 -5.98 -9.41 -1.59
CA ASN A 18 -4.77 -8.81 -1.03
C ASN A 18 -4.39 -7.52 -1.77
N LEU A 19 -4.44 -7.53 -3.10
CA LEU A 19 -4.15 -6.35 -3.91
C LEU A 19 -5.17 -5.22 -3.67
N ALA A 20 -6.46 -5.54 -3.57
CA ALA A 20 -7.50 -4.58 -3.23
C ALA A 20 -7.27 -3.98 -1.84
N MET A 21 -6.90 -4.80 -0.86
CA MET A 21 -6.56 -4.34 0.48
C MET A 21 -5.33 -3.43 0.47
N ALA A 22 -4.30 -3.75 -0.32
CA ALA A 22 -3.12 -2.90 -0.47
C ALA A 22 -3.48 -1.52 -1.05
N CYS A 23 -4.40 -1.47 -2.01
CA CYS A 23 -4.94 -0.20 -2.53
C CYS A 23 -5.74 0.57 -1.48
N LEU A 24 -6.56 -0.11 -0.67
CA LEU A 24 -7.29 0.52 0.43
C LEU A 24 -6.34 1.11 1.48
N CYS A 25 -5.29 0.38 1.88
CA CYS A 25 -4.26 0.92 2.76
C CYS A 25 -3.54 2.13 2.15
N ALA A 26 -3.32 2.14 0.83
CA ALA A 26 -2.72 3.29 0.16
C ALA A 26 -3.63 4.53 0.21
N LEU A 27 -4.94 4.36 0.03
CA LEU A 27 -5.92 5.43 0.18
C LEU A 27 -5.99 5.94 1.63
N GLU A 28 -5.97 5.02 2.60
CA GLU A 28 -5.91 5.37 4.02
C GLU A 28 -4.64 6.17 4.34
N SER A 29 -3.47 5.73 3.83
CA SER A 29 -2.20 6.45 4.02
C SER A 29 -2.24 7.85 3.43
N LEU A 30 -2.85 8.03 2.25
CA LEU A 30 -3.07 9.35 1.64
C LEU A 30 -3.98 10.24 2.49
N PHE A 31 -5.09 9.69 2.99
CA PHE A 31 -6.00 10.40 3.88
C PHE A 31 -5.29 10.83 5.16
N LEU A 32 -4.57 9.93 5.81
CA LEU A 32 -3.79 10.21 7.01
C LEU A 32 -2.74 11.28 6.76
N SER A 33 -2.01 11.20 5.64
CA SER A 33 -0.98 12.18 5.27
C SER A 33 -1.54 13.56 4.94
N SER A 34 -2.82 13.66 4.56
CA SER A 34 -3.44 14.94 4.18
C SER A 34 -4.19 15.62 5.32
N THR A 35 -4.64 14.85 6.31
CA THR A 35 -5.58 15.31 7.36
C THR A 35 -5.00 15.28 8.77
N TYR A 36 -3.78 14.78 8.98
CA TYR A 36 -3.21 14.76 10.34
C TYR A 36 -3.03 16.18 10.89
N ASP A 37 -3.68 16.43 12.04
CA ASP A 37 -3.58 17.69 12.74
C ASP A 37 -2.21 17.79 13.41
N LEU A 38 -1.50 18.86 13.08
CA LEU A 38 -0.14 19.17 13.53
C LEU A 38 -0.07 19.72 14.97
N TYR A 39 -1.14 19.58 15.75
CA TYR A 39 -1.22 20.06 17.14
C TYR A 39 -0.47 19.17 18.15
N MET A 40 0.06 18.02 17.73
CA MET A 40 0.93 17.16 18.54
C MET A 40 2.41 17.51 18.26
N PRO A 41 3.36 17.31 19.21
CA PRO A 41 4.76 17.72 18.98
C PRO A 41 5.27 17.15 17.65
N HIS A 42 5.94 18.02 16.88
CA HIS A 42 6.35 17.88 15.47
C HIS A 42 7.03 16.54 15.08
N ILE A 43 7.44 15.71 16.05
CA ILE A 43 8.00 14.38 15.79
C ILE A 43 6.92 13.29 15.79
N VAL A 44 5.91 13.41 16.65
CA VAL A 44 4.85 12.41 16.84
C VAL A 44 3.80 12.52 15.74
N GLY A 45 3.47 13.74 15.31
CA GLY A 45 2.48 13.98 14.24
C GLY A 45 2.88 13.37 12.89
N HIS A 46 4.18 13.37 12.56
CA HIS A 46 4.68 12.78 11.31
C HIS A 46 4.91 11.27 11.40
N TYR A 47 5.04 10.71 12.60
CA TYR A 47 5.35 9.28 12.77
C TYR A 47 4.22 8.40 12.24
N PHE A 48 2.98 8.78 12.51
CA PHE A 48 1.80 8.00 12.09
C PHE A 48 1.65 7.91 10.56
N PRO A 49 1.64 9.02 9.79
CA PRO A 49 1.59 8.94 8.33
C PRO A 49 2.88 8.37 7.70
N ALA A 50 4.05 8.54 8.32
CA ALA A 50 5.27 7.89 7.85
C ALA A 50 5.20 6.36 8.00
N VAL A 51 4.69 5.86 9.13
CA VAL A 51 4.48 4.43 9.35
C VAL A 51 3.44 3.87 8.37
N SER A 52 2.36 4.59 8.09
CA SER A 52 1.36 4.12 7.11
C SER A 52 1.95 3.97 5.71
N VAL A 53 2.83 4.88 5.28
CA VAL A 53 3.57 4.75 4.01
C VAL A 53 4.40 3.47 3.99
N VAL A 54 5.15 3.19 5.07
CA VAL A 54 5.98 1.98 5.17
C VAL A 54 5.12 0.72 5.09
N VAL A 55 3.98 0.68 5.78
CA VAL A 55 3.04 -0.45 5.73
C VAL A 55 2.53 -0.68 4.31
N VAL A 56 2.15 0.38 3.59
CA VAL A 56 1.69 0.29 2.20
C VAL A 56 2.79 -0.26 1.28
N VAL A 57 4.04 0.19 1.43
CA VAL A 57 5.17 -0.30 0.64
C VAL A 57 5.43 -1.78 0.91
N LEU A 58 5.49 -2.19 2.19
CA LEU A 58 5.71 -3.59 2.55
C LEU A 58 4.60 -4.50 2.03
N TYR A 59 3.36 -4.04 2.10
CA TYR A 59 2.22 -4.83 1.64
C TYR A 59 2.12 -4.87 0.11
N GLY A 60 2.49 -3.78 -0.58
CA GLY A 60 2.68 -3.76 -2.03
C GLY A 60 3.79 -4.73 -2.47
N LEU A 61 4.93 -4.74 -1.76
CA LEU A 61 6.02 -5.69 -2.00
C LEU A 61 5.57 -7.13 -1.80
N HIS A 62 4.79 -7.41 -0.75
CA HIS A 62 4.20 -8.72 -0.53
C HIS A 62 3.34 -9.16 -1.73
N CYS A 63 2.47 -8.28 -2.24
CA CYS A 63 1.67 -8.57 -3.44
C CYS A 63 2.54 -8.78 -4.69
N ALA A 64 3.60 -7.97 -4.87
CA ALA A 64 4.52 -8.11 -5.99
C ALA A 64 5.28 -9.45 -5.96
N LEU A 65 5.71 -9.89 -4.76
CA LEU A 65 6.34 -11.20 -4.57
C LEU A 65 5.37 -12.33 -4.91
N LEU A 66 4.12 -12.27 -4.45
CA LEU A 66 3.09 -13.26 -4.79
C LEU A 66 2.88 -13.35 -6.32
N TYR A 67 2.72 -12.20 -6.98
CA TYR A 67 2.57 -12.11 -8.44
C TYR A 67 3.79 -12.65 -9.20
N TRP A 68 5.00 -12.44 -8.66
CA TRP A 68 6.22 -12.98 -9.26
C TRP A 68 6.29 -14.50 -9.12
N THR A 69 5.94 -15.04 -7.95
CA THR A 69 6.06 -16.47 -7.65
C THR A 69 5.04 -17.34 -8.38
N ASP A 70 3.82 -16.85 -8.60
CA ASP A 70 2.77 -17.64 -9.24
C ASP A 70 2.48 -17.15 -10.67
N ARG A 71 2.94 -17.94 -11.65
CA ARG A 71 2.70 -17.68 -13.08
C ARG A 71 1.22 -17.71 -13.45
N GLY A 72 0.39 -18.41 -12.68
CA GLY A 72 -1.06 -18.49 -12.85
C GLY A 72 -1.80 -17.18 -12.54
N LEU A 73 -1.12 -16.22 -11.90
CA LEU A 73 -1.61 -14.88 -11.55
C LEU A 73 -1.19 -13.80 -12.54
N ARG A 74 -0.44 -14.10 -13.60
CA ARG A 74 0.15 -13.05 -14.46
C ARG A 74 -0.82 -12.56 -15.53
N ARG A 75 -1.80 -11.71 -15.17
CA ARG A 75 -2.53 -10.90 -16.16
C ARG A 75 -1.90 -9.52 -16.31
N PRO A 76 -1.95 -8.92 -17.53
CA PRO A 76 -1.39 -7.58 -17.77
C PRO A 76 -2.03 -6.49 -16.90
N TRP A 77 -3.34 -6.58 -16.65
CA TRP A 77 -4.03 -5.58 -15.82
C TRP A 77 -3.67 -5.72 -14.33
N GLU A 78 -3.36 -6.92 -13.84
CA GLU A 78 -2.94 -7.16 -12.45
C GLU A 78 -1.56 -6.52 -12.19
N PHE A 79 -0.69 -6.48 -13.20
CA PHE A 79 0.57 -5.73 -13.16
C PHE A 79 0.35 -4.21 -13.04
N ASN A 80 -0.58 -3.66 -13.82
CA ASN A 80 -0.92 -2.25 -13.71
C ASN A 80 -1.52 -1.93 -12.33
N ALA A 81 -2.39 -2.80 -11.81
CA ALA A 81 -2.98 -2.61 -10.49
C ALA A 81 -1.95 -2.71 -9.35
N LEU A 82 -0.92 -3.55 -9.49
CA LEU A 82 0.22 -3.62 -8.57
C LEU A 82 1.00 -2.32 -8.44
N SER A 83 0.97 -1.45 -9.44
CA SER A 83 1.63 -0.14 -9.36
C SER A 83 0.89 0.87 -8.48
N LEU A 84 -0.42 0.67 -8.25
CA LEU A 84 -1.28 1.64 -7.55
C LEU A 84 -0.88 1.81 -6.07
N PRO A 85 -0.63 0.76 -5.27
CA PRO A 85 -0.14 0.93 -3.90
C PRO A 85 1.18 1.68 -3.81
N PHE A 86 2.12 1.44 -4.74
CA PHE A 86 3.40 2.15 -4.76
C PHE A 86 3.25 3.61 -5.15
N ALA A 87 2.41 3.90 -6.15
CA ALA A 87 2.08 5.29 -6.51
C ALA A 87 1.42 6.01 -5.33
N GLY A 88 0.47 5.37 -4.64
CA GLY A 88 -0.19 5.92 -3.46
C GLY A 88 0.79 6.19 -2.32
N ALA A 89 1.71 5.25 -2.03
CA ALA A 89 2.77 5.44 -1.05
C ALA A 89 3.71 6.60 -1.42
N ALA A 90 4.10 6.73 -2.69
CA ALA A 90 4.95 7.83 -3.14
C ALA A 90 4.26 9.19 -3.01
N VAL A 91 2.97 9.29 -3.37
CA VAL A 91 2.18 10.51 -3.21
C VAL A 91 1.97 10.83 -1.72
N SER A 92 1.71 9.82 -0.89
CA SER A 92 1.56 9.96 0.56
C SER A 92 2.85 10.48 1.22
N ALA A 93 4.01 9.93 0.83
CA ALA A 93 5.31 10.43 1.26
C ALA A 93 5.58 11.86 0.78
N TRP A 94 5.22 12.18 -0.46
CA TRP A 94 5.34 13.53 -1.00
C TRP A 94 4.50 14.54 -0.23
N ILE A 95 3.25 14.21 0.12
CA ILE A 95 2.40 15.07 0.95
C ILE A 95 3.02 15.28 2.33
N CYS A 96 3.52 14.21 2.96
CA CYS A 96 4.23 14.32 4.25
C CYS A 96 5.44 15.25 4.16
N TYR A 97 6.21 15.14 3.07
CA TYR A 97 7.37 16.00 2.81
C TYR A 97 6.95 17.46 2.61
N GLN A 98 5.94 17.73 1.78
CA GLN A 98 5.43 19.10 1.58
C GLN A 98 4.98 19.74 2.90
N ARG A 99 4.19 19.01 3.69
CA ARG A 99 3.73 19.47 5.02
C ARG A 99 4.89 19.75 5.99
N TYR A 100 5.96 18.98 5.91
CA TYR A 100 7.18 19.21 6.70
C TYR A 100 7.88 20.54 6.33
N PHE A 101 7.92 20.89 5.03
CA PHE A 101 8.57 22.13 4.56
C PHE A 101 7.71 23.38 4.68
N GLU A 102 6.37 23.27 4.66
CA GLU A 102 5.47 24.40 4.94
C GLU A 102 5.70 25.00 6.35
N GLN A 103 6.45 24.30 7.21
CA GLN A 103 6.67 24.65 8.62
C GLN A 103 8.11 25.06 8.96
N LEU A 104 9.02 25.06 7.98
CA LEU A 104 10.39 25.58 8.09
C LEU A 104 10.44 27.05 7.65
#